data_AF-A0A7S4FLD2-F1
#
_entry.id   AF-A0A7S4FLD2-F1
#
_cell.length_a   1.000
_cell.length_b   1.000
_cell.length_c   1.000
_cell.angle_alpha   90.00
_cell.angle_beta   90.00
_cell.angle_gamma   90.00
#
_symmetry.space_group_name_H-M   'P 1'
#
loop_
_entity.id
_entity.type
_entity.pdbx_description
1 polymer ?
#
loop_
_entity_poly.entity_id
_entity_poly.type
_entity_poly.pdbx_seq_one_letter_code
_entity_poly.pdbx_strand_id
1 'polypeptide(L)'
;MAKFAPAAQAGVSVIAYAALLGWQGAVGFVLLIFCHESGHYLAMKAYGLNPGPITFVPFLGAAVQMRRHPSTAYMEAVCALAGPVLGGLTAVAVLGHGITTGSELTLSLAHMGILINLFNMIPVGMLDGAKIIAAIDVRLIWVGIAVFWVVA
;
A
#
# COMPACT_ATOMS: atom_id res chain seq x y z
N MET A 1 -0.48 15.46 -20.57
CA MET A 1 -0.72 14.04 -20.22
C MET A 1 -2.21 13.78 -20.34
N ALA A 2 -2.63 12.88 -21.23
CA ALA A 2 -4.06 12.58 -21.44
C ALA A 2 -4.67 12.10 -20.10
N LYS A 3 -5.73 12.78 -19.63
CA LYS A 3 -6.47 12.40 -18.42
C LYS A 3 -7.31 11.16 -18.74
N PHE A 4 -6.69 9.99 -18.72
CA PHE A 4 -7.43 8.72 -18.77
C PHE A 4 -8.25 8.56 -17.48
N ALA A 5 -9.46 8.03 -17.60
CA ALA A 5 -10.27 7.69 -16.44
C ALA A 5 -9.54 6.63 -15.59
N PRO A 6 -9.56 6.70 -14.25
CA PRO A 6 -8.90 5.74 -13.37
C PRO A 6 -9.20 4.26 -13.68
N ALA A 7 -10.45 3.97 -14.06
CA ALA A 7 -10.88 2.63 -14.47
C ALA A 7 -10.15 2.13 -15.73
N ALA A 8 -9.90 3.01 -16.71
CA ALA A 8 -9.15 2.66 -17.91
C ALA A 8 -7.69 2.34 -17.58
N GLN A 9 -7.07 3.10 -16.67
CA GLN A 9 -5.69 2.84 -16.22
C GLN A 9 -5.57 1.52 -15.45
N ALA A 10 -6.55 1.22 -14.59
CA ALA A 10 -6.65 -0.06 -13.92
C ALA A 10 -6.79 -1.21 -14.93
N GLY A 11 -7.66 -1.05 -15.94
CA GLY A 11 -7.82 -2.03 -17.03
C GLY A 11 -6.54 -2.27 -17.82
N VAL A 12 -5.82 -1.21 -18.19
CA VAL A 12 -4.51 -1.32 -18.86
C VAL A 12 -3.50 -2.03 -17.96
N SER A 13 -3.50 -1.74 -16.66
CA SER A 13 -2.63 -2.42 -15.69
C SER A 13 -2.96 -3.91 -15.57
N VAL A 14 -4.26 -4.28 -15.55
CA VAL A 14 -4.68 -5.68 -15.58
C VAL A 14 -4.16 -6.37 -16.84
N ILE A 15 -4.32 -5.75 -18.02
CA ILE A 15 -3.81 -6.31 -19.29
C ILE A 15 -2.29 -6.50 -19.22
N ALA A 16 -1.56 -5.51 -18.71
CA ALA A 16 -0.11 -5.57 -18.57
C ALA A 16 0.35 -6.71 -17.63
N TYR A 17 -0.31 -6.87 -16.47
CA TYR A 17 0.03 -7.93 -15.52
C TYR A 17 -0.49 -9.31 -15.92
N ALA A 18 -1.52 -9.40 -16.79
CA ALA A 18 -2.11 -10.67 -17.20
C ALA A 18 -1.10 -11.58 -17.92
N ALA A 19 -0.11 -11.01 -18.62
CA ALA A 19 0.96 -11.75 -19.26
C ALA A 19 1.89 -12.45 -18.24
N LEU A 20 2.01 -11.94 -17.01
CA LEU A 20 2.91 -12.46 -15.98
C LEU A 20 2.18 -13.34 -14.97
N LEU A 21 0.93 -13.00 -14.63
CA LEU A 21 0.18 -13.58 -13.51
C LEU A 21 -1.06 -14.37 -13.94
N GLY A 22 -1.34 -14.42 -15.25
CA GLY A 22 -2.66 -14.79 -15.75
C GLY A 22 -3.70 -13.71 -15.45
N TRP A 23 -4.85 -13.76 -16.13
CA TRP A 23 -5.87 -12.72 -16.00
C TRP A 23 -6.47 -12.65 -14.59
N GLN A 24 -6.68 -13.79 -13.92
CA GLN A 24 -7.21 -13.83 -12.55
C GLN A 24 -6.22 -13.26 -11.54
N GLY A 25 -4.94 -13.64 -11.66
CA GLY A 25 -3.87 -13.10 -10.82
C GLY A 25 -3.68 -11.60 -11.04
N ALA A 26 -3.74 -11.13 -12.28
CA ALA A 26 -3.65 -9.71 -12.59
C ALA A 26 -4.79 -8.87 -12.00
N VAL A 27 -6.03 -9.36 -12.10
CA VAL A 27 -7.19 -8.70 -11.46
C VAL A 27 -7.01 -8.68 -9.94
N GLY A 28 -6.67 -9.80 -9.33
CA GLY A 28 -6.41 -9.88 -7.89
C GLY A 28 -5.29 -8.95 -7.43
N PHE A 29 -4.20 -8.88 -8.18
CA PHE A 29 -3.06 -8.03 -7.89
C PHE A 29 -3.40 -6.54 -7.96
N VAL A 30 -4.12 -6.11 -9.01
CA VAL A 30 -4.60 -4.72 -9.13
C VAL A 30 -5.57 -4.37 -8.00
N LEU A 31 -6.41 -5.31 -7.56
CA LEU A 31 -7.30 -5.11 -6.41
C LEU A 31 -6.52 -4.96 -5.10
N LEU A 32 -5.44 -5.73 -4.88
CA LEU A 32 -4.58 -5.57 -3.71
C LEU A 32 -3.93 -4.18 -3.66
N ILE A 33 -3.40 -3.72 -4.79
CA ILE A 33 -2.86 -2.35 -4.91
C ILE A 33 -3.95 -1.31 -4.65
N PHE A 34 -5.15 -1.51 -5.22
CA PHE A 34 -6.28 -0.61 -4.99
C PHE A 34 -6.65 -0.52 -3.51
N CYS A 35 -6.74 -1.65 -2.80
CA CYS A 35 -7.04 -1.68 -1.37
C CYS A 35 -5.97 -0.93 -0.56
N HIS A 36 -4.69 -1.11 -0.89
CA HIS A 36 -3.60 -0.34 -0.28
C HIS A 36 -3.76 1.18 -0.51
N GLU A 37 -3.88 1.62 -1.77
CA GLU A 37 -4.06 3.05 -2.09
C GLU A 37 -5.34 3.65 -1.50
N SER A 38 -6.39 2.85 -1.36
CA SER A 38 -7.63 3.29 -0.72
C SER A 38 -7.42 3.64 0.75
N GLY A 39 -6.45 3.02 1.43
CA GLY A 39 -6.08 3.36 2.80
C GLY A 39 -5.56 4.79 2.89
N HIS A 40 -4.58 5.14 2.04
CA HIS A 40 -4.09 6.51 1.93
C HIS A 40 -5.21 7.50 1.56
N TYR A 41 -6.03 7.13 0.57
CA TYR A 41 -7.15 7.98 0.13
C TYR A 41 -8.11 8.28 1.28
N LEU A 42 -8.52 7.27 2.05
CA LEU A 42 -9.44 7.41 3.17
C LEU A 42 -8.85 8.28 4.28
N ALA A 43 -7.57 8.07 4.64
CA ALA A 43 -6.90 8.90 5.64
C ALA A 43 -6.79 10.36 5.20
N MET A 44 -6.35 10.62 3.96
CA MET A 44 -6.28 11.97 3.42
C MET A 44 -7.66 12.65 3.37
N LYS A 45 -8.71 11.90 3.04
CA LYS A 45 -10.09 12.41 3.05
C LYS A 45 -10.53 12.74 4.47
N ALA A 46 -10.22 11.89 5.46
CA ALA A 46 -10.53 12.13 6.86
C ALA A 46 -9.83 13.39 7.41
N TYR A 47 -8.62 13.68 6.94
CA TYR A 47 -7.88 14.91 7.26
C TYR A 47 -8.25 16.12 6.39
N GLY A 48 -9.25 16.03 5.52
CA GLY A 48 -9.70 17.15 4.70
C GLY A 48 -8.71 17.61 3.62
N LEU A 49 -7.75 16.75 3.24
CA LEU A 49 -6.73 17.04 2.22
C LEU A 49 -7.26 16.97 0.77
N ASN A 50 -8.53 16.57 0.61
CA ASN A 50 -9.23 16.45 -0.67
C ASN A 50 -8.41 15.69 -1.72
N PRO A 51 -8.08 14.41 -1.46
CA PRO A 51 -7.26 13.62 -2.37
C PRO A 51 -7.90 13.51 -3.75
N GLY A 52 -7.06 13.56 -4.78
CA GLY A 52 -7.43 13.26 -6.16
C GLY A 52 -7.68 11.77 -6.37
N PRO A 53 -7.95 11.36 -7.63
CA PRO A 53 -8.21 9.96 -7.94
C PRO A 53 -6.95 9.09 -7.75
N ILE A 54 -7.18 7.81 -7.47
CA ILE A 54 -6.14 6.77 -7.53
C ILE A 54 -5.76 6.58 -9.00
N THR A 55 -4.48 6.76 -9.32
CA THR A 55 -3.95 6.66 -10.67
C THR A 55 -3.07 5.41 -10.76
N PHE A 56 -3.37 4.52 -11.69
CA PHE A 56 -2.58 3.31 -11.92
C PHE A 56 -1.53 3.56 -13.01
N VAL A 57 -0.31 3.10 -12.75
CA VAL A 57 0.80 3.09 -13.71
C VAL A 57 1.22 1.65 -13.93
N PRO A 58 1.02 1.09 -15.15
CA PRO A 58 1.41 -0.28 -15.45
C PRO A 58 2.87 -0.56 -15.08
N PHE A 59 3.13 -1.73 -14.48
CA PHE A 59 4.43 -2.19 -13.98
C PHE A 59 5.07 -1.40 -12.83
N LEU A 60 4.59 -0.18 -12.53
CA LEU A 60 5.11 0.63 -11.41
C LEU A 60 4.23 0.54 -10.16
N GLY A 61 2.91 0.48 -10.32
CA GLY A 61 1.97 0.44 -9.19
C GLY A 61 0.83 1.43 -9.33
N ALA A 62 0.42 2.05 -8.23
CA ALA A 62 -0.57 3.11 -8.21
C ALA A 62 -0.17 4.19 -7.21
N ALA A 63 -0.78 5.35 -7.34
CA ALA A 63 -0.61 6.43 -6.38
C ALA A 63 -1.89 7.26 -6.29
N VAL A 64 -2.22 7.72 -5.10
CA VAL A 64 -3.23 8.76 -4.91
C VAL A 64 -2.66 10.14 -5.25
N GLN A 65 -3.33 10.88 -6.13
CA GLN A 65 -2.91 12.25 -6.44
C GLN A 65 -3.17 13.18 -5.25
N MET A 66 -2.10 13.74 -4.66
CA MET A 66 -2.23 14.76 -3.61
C MET A 66 -2.63 16.10 -4.23
N ARG A 67 -3.69 16.72 -3.69
CA ARG A 67 -4.12 18.10 -4.04
C ARG A 67 -3.72 19.13 -3.00
N ARG A 68 -3.62 18.72 -1.74
CA ARG A 68 -3.09 19.51 -0.64
C ARG A 68 -2.06 18.67 0.10
N HIS A 69 -0.93 19.28 0.42
CA HIS A 69 0.12 18.62 1.18
C HIS A 69 -0.24 18.58 2.66
N PRO A 70 0.20 17.53 3.38
CA PRO A 70 0.06 17.50 4.82
C PRO A 70 0.77 18.67 5.50
N SER A 71 0.13 19.27 6.50
CA SER A 71 0.66 20.40 7.27
C SER A 71 1.65 19.99 8.37
N THR A 72 1.71 18.71 8.74
CA THR A 72 2.61 18.19 9.78
C THR A 72 3.17 16.81 9.40
N ALA A 73 4.37 16.49 9.87
CA ALA A 73 4.99 15.18 9.70
C ALA A 73 4.13 14.05 10.30
N TYR A 74 3.47 14.31 11.43
CA TYR A 74 2.52 13.36 12.02
C TYR A 74 1.38 13.02 11.05
N MET A 75 0.75 14.02 10.45
CA MET A 75 -0.37 13.79 9.54
C MET A 75 0.08 13.07 8.27
N GLU A 76 1.28 13.40 7.77
CA GLU A 76 1.89 12.68 6.65
C GLU A 76 2.14 11.21 6.99
N ALA A 77 2.71 10.93 8.17
CA ALA A 77 2.93 9.57 8.65
C ALA A 77 1.64 8.79 8.85
N VAL A 78 0.58 9.40 9.38
CA VAL A 78 -0.74 8.73 9.51
C VAL A 78 -1.33 8.42 8.13
N CYS A 79 -1.27 9.37 7.20
CA CYS A 79 -1.74 9.12 5.83
C CYS A 79 -0.92 8.02 5.14
N ALA A 80 0.40 8.00 5.33
CA ALA A 80 1.30 6.98 4.82
C ALA A 80 1.04 5.61 5.47
N LEU A 81 0.80 5.54 6.78
CA LEU A 81 0.55 4.28 7.49
C LEU A 81 -0.79 3.64 7.10
N ALA A 82 -1.78 4.44 6.72
CA ALA A 82 -3.11 3.95 6.38
C ALA A 82 -3.12 2.97 5.19
N GLY A 83 -2.22 3.12 4.22
CA GLY A 83 -2.06 2.21 3.10
C GLY A 83 -1.61 0.81 3.53
N PRO A 84 -0.43 0.68 4.18
CA PRO A 84 0.04 -0.57 4.78
C PRO A 84 -0.96 -1.23 5.74
N VAL A 85 -1.71 -0.44 6.52
CA VAL A 85 -2.73 -0.99 7.42
C VAL A 85 -3.88 -1.62 6.64
N LEU A 86 -4.49 -0.89 5.71
CA LEU A 86 -5.64 -1.43 4.97
C LEU A 86 -5.23 -2.52 3.98
N GLY A 87 -4.11 -2.33 3.29
CA GLY A 87 -3.51 -3.33 2.41
C GLY A 87 -3.08 -4.59 3.17
N GLY A 88 -2.50 -4.44 4.37
CA GLY A 88 -2.11 -5.55 5.23
C GLY A 88 -3.31 -6.35 5.74
N LEU A 89 -4.36 -5.67 6.21
CA LEU A 89 -5.62 -6.32 6.59
C LEU A 89 -6.24 -7.08 5.41
N THR A 90 -6.19 -6.49 4.22
CA THR A 90 -6.67 -7.13 2.99
C THR A 90 -5.83 -8.39 2.69
N ALA A 91 -4.50 -8.31 2.76
CA ALA A 91 -3.62 -9.44 2.51
C ALA A 91 -3.82 -10.58 3.53
N VAL A 92 -4.05 -10.27 4.81
CA VAL A 92 -4.38 -11.26 5.85
C VAL A 92 -5.74 -11.91 5.59
N ALA A 93 -6.75 -11.14 5.17
CA ALA A 93 -8.05 -11.70 4.81
C ALA A 93 -7.95 -12.65 3.59
N VAL A 94 -7.19 -12.25 2.56
CA VAL A 94 -6.93 -13.09 1.38
C VAL A 94 -6.13 -14.33 1.77
N LEU A 95 -5.16 -14.23 2.67
CA LEU A 95 -4.41 -15.37 3.20
C LEU A 95 -5.34 -16.37 3.90
N GLY A 96 -6.20 -15.88 4.82
CA GLY A 96 -7.17 -16.72 5.52
C GLY A 96 -8.13 -17.42 4.56
N HIS A 97 -8.57 -16.73 3.51
CA HIS A 97 -9.37 -17.34 2.45
C HIS A 97 -8.59 -18.39 1.65
N GLY A 98 -7.33 -18.13 1.31
CA GLY A 98 -6.47 -19.07 0.60
C GLY A 98 -6.20 -20.34 1.40
N ILE A 99 -5.96 -20.22 2.71
CA ILE A 99 -5.73 -21.36 3.61
C ILE A 99 -7.00 -22.21 3.75
N THR A 100 -8.17 -21.58 3.89
CA THR A 100 -9.44 -22.33 4.07
C THR A 100 -9.91 -23.03 2.80
N THR A 101 -9.60 -22.49 1.63
CA THR A 101 -10.00 -23.07 0.33
C THR A 101 -8.94 -23.94 -0.32
N GLY A 102 -7.68 -23.85 0.10
CA GLY A 102 -6.55 -24.51 -0.56
C GLY A 102 -6.21 -23.91 -1.94
N SER A 103 -6.72 -22.72 -2.26
CA SER A 103 -6.51 -22.08 -3.57
C SER A 103 -5.08 -21.54 -3.70
N GLU A 104 -4.28 -22.15 -4.59
CA GLU A 104 -2.92 -21.71 -4.89
C GLU A 104 -2.88 -20.27 -5.44
N LEU A 105 -3.87 -19.88 -6.25
CA LEU A 105 -3.99 -18.52 -6.76
C LEU A 105 -4.18 -17.52 -5.61
N THR A 106 -5.11 -17.82 -4.70
CA THR A 106 -5.44 -16.93 -3.56
C THR A 106 -4.26 -16.84 -2.60
N LEU A 107 -3.57 -17.95 -2.34
CA LEU A 107 -2.35 -17.98 -1.54
C LEU A 107 -1.23 -17.15 -2.20
N SER A 108 -1.06 -17.24 -3.52
CA SER A 108 -0.09 -16.44 -4.26
C SER A 108 -0.40 -14.94 -4.17
N LEU A 109 -1.68 -14.57 -4.32
CA LEU A 109 -2.16 -13.20 -4.15
C LEU A 109 -1.94 -12.69 -2.73
N ALA A 110 -2.20 -13.52 -1.71
CA ALA A 110 -1.93 -13.16 -0.32
C ALA A 110 -0.45 -12.82 -0.10
N HIS A 111 0.47 -13.66 -0.61
CA HIS A 111 1.91 -13.41 -0.54
C HIS A 111 2.29 -12.11 -1.25
N MET A 112 1.76 -11.86 -2.46
CA MET A 112 1.99 -10.60 -3.16
C MET A 112 1.46 -9.40 -2.37
N GLY A 113 0.27 -9.50 -1.79
CA GLY A 113 -0.31 -8.48 -0.93
C GLY A 113 0.60 -8.16 0.25
N ILE A 114 1.08 -9.18 0.97
CA ILE A 114 2.03 -9.00 2.07
C ILE A 114 3.30 -8.30 1.58
N LEU A 115 3.87 -8.77 0.46
CA LEU A 115 5.09 -8.19 -0.12
C LEU A 115 4.91 -6.73 -0.53
N ILE A 116 3.78 -6.33 -1.13
CA ILE A 116 3.48 -4.93 -1.47
C ILE A 116 3.52 -4.05 -0.22
N ASN A 117 2.89 -4.50 0.87
CA ASN A 117 2.84 -3.72 2.10
C ASN A 117 4.22 -3.64 2.77
N LEU A 118 4.95 -4.75 2.84
CA LEU A 118 6.31 -4.77 3.40
C LEU A 118 7.27 -3.92 2.58
N PHE A 119 7.18 -3.99 1.25
CA PHE A 119 7.99 -3.18 0.35
C PHE A 119 7.72 -1.68 0.57
N ASN A 120 6.45 -1.27 0.66
CA ASN A 120 6.11 0.12 0.96
C ASN A 120 6.53 0.57 2.36
N MET A 121 6.74 -0.35 3.30
CA MET A 121 7.26 -0.03 4.63
C MET A 121 8.79 0.17 4.68
N ILE A 122 9.51 -0.08 3.59
CA ILE A 122 10.96 0.20 3.54
C ILE A 122 11.18 1.72 3.67
N PRO A 123 12.08 2.18 4.58
CA PRO A 123 12.28 3.61 4.85
C PRO A 123 13.16 4.29 3.79
N VAL A 124 12.75 4.24 2.51
CA VAL A 124 13.53 4.78 1.38
C VAL A 124 12.65 5.58 0.42
N GLY A 125 13.12 6.78 0.05
CA GLY A 125 12.59 7.56 -1.06
C GLY A 125 11.11 7.93 -0.89
N MET A 126 10.29 7.55 -1.87
CA MET A 126 8.86 7.89 -1.94
C MET A 126 7.93 6.87 -1.25
N LEU A 127 8.49 5.78 -0.72
CA LEU A 127 7.75 4.72 -0.05
C LEU A 127 7.17 5.22 1.29
N ASP A 128 6.14 4.54 1.78
CA ASP A 128 5.43 4.97 2.98
C ASP A 128 6.29 4.89 4.23
N GLY A 129 7.18 3.91 4.32
CA GLY A 129 8.15 3.78 5.41
C GLY A 129 8.98 5.04 5.61
N ALA A 130 9.35 5.73 4.53
CA ALA A 130 10.13 6.97 4.59
C ALA A 130 9.33 8.11 5.22
N LYS A 131 8.03 8.20 4.90
CA LYS A 131 7.11 9.19 5.47
C LYS A 131 6.78 8.89 6.94
N ILE A 132 6.66 7.61 7.28
CA ILE A 132 6.40 7.15 8.65
C ILE A 132 7.59 7.47 9.56
N ILE A 133 8.80 7.09 9.15
CA ILE A 133 10.00 7.33 9.98
C ILE A 133 10.31 8.81 10.14
N ALA A 134 9.94 9.67 9.19
CA ALA A 134 10.09 11.12 9.30
C ALA A 134 9.31 11.74 10.48
N ALA A 135 8.27 11.05 10.98
CA ALA A 135 7.54 11.48 12.17
C ALA A 135 8.06 10.86 13.48
N ILE A 136 9.02 9.92 13.42
CA ILE A 136 9.57 9.22 14.58
C ILE A 136 10.87 9.92 15.01
N ASP A 137 10.96 10.29 16.29
CA ASP A 137 12.23 10.79 16.85
C ASP A 137 13.25 9.65 16.91
N VAL A 138 14.42 9.86 16.31
CA VAL A 138 15.53 8.89 16.25
C VAL A 138 15.95 8.38 17.65
N ARG A 139 15.71 9.15 18.71
CA ARG A 139 15.99 8.76 20.10
C ARG A 139 15.18 7.54 20.54
N LEU A 140 13.97 7.36 20.00
CA LEU A 140 13.15 6.19 20.29
C LEU A 140 13.77 4.88 19.79
N ILE A 141 14.61 4.93 18.75
CA ILE A 141 15.34 3.75 18.26
C ILE A 141 16.31 3.25 19.34
N TRP A 142 17.02 4.16 20.01
CA TRP A 142 17.93 3.79 21.10
C TRP A 142 17.19 3.19 22.30
N VAL A 143 16.01 3.72 22.62
CA VAL A 143 15.13 3.12 23.64
C VAL A 143 14.72 1.71 23.24
N GLY A 144 14.30 1.52 21.99
CA GLY A 144 13.93 0.20 21.46
C GLY A 144 15.09 -0.79 21.50
N ILE A 145 16.30 -0.38 21.12
CA ILE A 145 17.52 -1.19 21.21
C ILE A 145 17.77 -1.58 22.67
N ALA A 146 17.71 -0.62 23.60
CA ALA A 146 17.91 -0.90 25.02
C ALA A 146 16.90 -1.89 25.57
N VAL A 147 15.61 -1.76 25.22
CA VAL A 147 14.56 -2.71 25.62
C VAL A 147 14.80 -4.08 25.02
N PHE A 148 15.14 -4.16 23.73
CA PHE A 148 15.44 -5.43 23.07
C PHE A 148 16.58 -6.17 23.76
N TRP A 149 17.69 -5.49 24.09
CA TRP A 149 18.82 -6.08 24.82
C TRP A 149 18.50 -6.51 26.26
N VAL A 150 17.47 -5.94 26.88
CA VAL A 150 17.02 -6.35 28.23
C VAL A 150 16.10 -7.57 28.17
N VAL A 151 15.38 -7.76 27.06
CA VAL A 151 14.35 -8.80 26.90
C VAL A 151 14.85 -10.02 26.11
N ALA A 152 15.87 -9.85 25.26
CA ALA A 152 16.52 -10.91 24.47
C ALA A 152 17.63 -11.61 25.25
#